data_AF-L7LG76-F1
#
_entry.id   AF-L7LG76-F1
#
_cell.length_a   1.000
_cell.length_b   1.000
_cell.length_c   1.000
_cell.angle_alpha   90.00
_cell.angle_beta   90.00
_cell.angle_gamma   90.00
#
_symmetry.space_group_name_H-M   'P 1'
#
loop_
_entity.id
_entity.type
_entity.pdbx_description
1 polymer ?
#
loop_
_entity_poly.entity_id
_entity_poly.type
_entity_poly.pdbx_seq_one_letter_code
_entity_poly.pdbx_strand_id
1 'polypeptide(L)'
;MTPPTPPHQPEPAGRQPAPYPQPGPQPQPYPQYGQPYPQPQAPVGGFAPVPGTPGYPPPPKKNGIRRVVIVAVILLAVVIAGAVAATILKDKDSGTSVDSSPIGSCITVDGSTTDVTTAAIDCADTSSVSYIVGAKLDSQAACEAGHYNYYVYEYGTGAADKVMCLIPNYRVGTCYEESTISIGADLKTVACSTPSSSLTARYKITERAESANVPNCTDSEKQKAFTYEVQTDPARRIGFCAEIQGDGYGWK
;
A
#
# COMPACT_ATOMS: atom_id res chain seq x y z
N MET A 1 -38.95 31.20 -28.60
CA MET A 1 -40.08 31.48 -27.68
C MET A 1 -39.60 31.16 -26.29
N THR A 2 -39.26 32.20 -25.54
CA THR A 2 -38.68 32.16 -24.18
C THR A 2 -39.81 32.40 -23.16
N PRO A 3 -39.86 31.67 -22.03
CA PRO A 3 -40.86 31.91 -21.00
C PRO A 3 -40.58 33.23 -20.23
N PRO A 4 -41.63 33.95 -19.79
CA PRO A 4 -41.48 35.22 -19.09
C PRO A 4 -41.03 35.05 -17.62
N THR A 5 -40.19 35.97 -17.18
CA THR A 5 -39.65 36.12 -15.82
C THR A 5 -40.75 36.50 -14.81
N PRO A 6 -40.83 35.86 -13.63
CA PRO A 6 -41.77 36.25 -12.57
C PRO A 6 -41.32 37.53 -11.82
N PRO A 7 -42.26 38.34 -11.31
CA PRO A 7 -41.98 39.64 -10.68
C PRO A 7 -41.37 39.53 -9.26
N HIS A 8 -40.54 40.53 -8.93
CA HIS A 8 -39.92 40.74 -7.62
C HIS A 8 -40.96 41.01 -6.51
N GLN A 9 -40.78 40.40 -5.34
CA GLN A 9 -41.52 40.68 -4.11
C GLN A 9 -40.58 41.33 -3.06
N PRO A 10 -40.97 42.41 -2.36
CA PRO A 10 -40.11 43.10 -1.39
C PRO A 10 -39.91 42.36 -0.06
N GLU A 11 -38.74 42.60 0.55
CA GLU A 11 -38.27 42.15 1.87
C GLU A 11 -39.21 42.48 3.06
N PRO A 12 -39.10 41.69 4.15
CA PRO A 12 -39.22 42.22 5.51
C PRO A 12 -37.87 42.26 6.23
N ALA A 13 -37.58 43.43 6.79
CA ALA A 13 -36.42 43.77 7.58
C ALA A 13 -36.31 42.98 8.91
N GLY A 14 -35.06 42.67 9.28
CA GLY A 14 -34.59 42.71 10.66
C GLY A 14 -34.88 41.51 11.56
N ARG A 15 -33.86 40.68 11.80
CA ARG A 15 -33.63 40.06 13.12
C ARG A 15 -32.12 40.01 13.42
N GLN A 16 -31.76 40.60 14.56
CA GLN A 16 -30.42 40.64 15.14
C GLN A 16 -29.94 39.24 15.59
N PRO A 17 -28.62 39.00 15.63
CA PRO A 17 -28.03 37.73 16.07
C PRO A 17 -28.16 37.51 17.60
N ALA A 18 -28.44 36.28 18.00
CA ALA A 18 -28.48 35.85 19.40
C ALA A 18 -27.05 35.59 19.94
N PRO A 19 -26.73 35.95 21.21
CA PRO A 19 -25.38 35.80 21.76
C PRO A 19 -25.00 34.37 22.17
N TYR A 20 -23.70 34.07 22.05
CA TYR A 20 -23.02 32.86 22.48
C TYR A 20 -23.12 32.61 24.01
N PRO A 21 -23.33 31.36 24.48
CA PRO A 21 -23.15 31.03 25.89
C PRO A 21 -21.67 30.82 26.26
N GLN A 22 -21.28 31.41 27.40
CA GLN A 22 -19.94 31.38 28.01
C GLN A 22 -19.55 30.02 28.63
N PRO A 23 -18.24 29.74 28.79
CA PRO A 23 -17.73 28.57 29.52
C PRO A 23 -17.81 28.73 31.06
N GLY A 24 -18.24 27.66 31.74
CA GLY A 24 -18.37 27.61 33.20
C GLY A 24 -17.06 27.28 33.95
N PRO A 25 -16.95 27.63 35.25
CA PRO A 25 -15.70 27.58 36.03
C PRO A 25 -15.34 26.21 36.63
N GLN A 26 -14.02 25.94 36.71
CA GLN A 26 -13.39 24.85 37.49
C GLN A 26 -13.23 25.20 38.98
N PRO A 27 -13.36 24.20 39.88
CA PRO A 27 -12.62 24.15 41.15
C PRO A 27 -11.90 22.78 41.36
N GLN A 28 -10.57 22.72 41.48
CA GLN A 28 -9.68 22.82 42.67
C GLN A 28 -9.40 21.49 43.42
N PRO A 29 -8.15 21.21 43.85
CA PRO A 29 -7.65 19.89 44.24
C PRO A 29 -7.70 19.63 45.76
N TYR A 30 -7.84 18.35 46.16
CA TYR A 30 -7.81 17.93 47.57
C TYR A 30 -6.43 17.41 48.00
N PRO A 31 -5.96 17.74 49.22
CA PRO A 31 -4.63 17.38 49.70
C PRO A 31 -4.54 16.07 50.51
N GLN A 32 -3.31 15.60 50.55
CA GLN A 32 -2.70 14.45 51.23
C GLN A 32 -2.93 14.39 52.75
N TYR A 33 -3.11 13.18 53.30
CA TYR A 33 -2.93 12.84 54.72
C TYR A 33 -1.80 11.81 54.86
N GLY A 34 -0.95 11.96 55.88
CA GLY A 34 0.21 11.10 56.14
C GLY A 34 0.31 10.52 57.56
N GLN A 35 1.28 9.60 57.69
CA GLN A 35 2.06 9.18 58.88
C GLN A 35 1.35 8.36 59.98
N PRO A 36 2.06 7.66 60.92
CA PRO A 36 3.45 7.13 60.96
C PRO A 36 3.51 5.65 61.44
N TYR A 37 4.69 4.99 61.56
CA TYR A 37 5.18 4.14 62.69
C TYR A 37 6.56 3.50 62.37
N PRO A 38 7.56 3.51 63.28
CA PRO A 38 8.89 2.89 63.08
C PRO A 38 9.25 1.72 64.05
N GLN A 39 10.30 0.96 63.67
CA GLN A 39 11.24 0.08 64.44
C GLN A 39 10.83 -1.39 64.80
N PRO A 40 11.76 -2.33 65.14
CA PRO A 40 13.25 -2.40 65.05
C PRO A 40 13.84 -3.73 64.43
N GLN A 41 15.19 -3.82 64.39
CA GLN A 41 16.08 -4.84 63.79
C GLN A 41 16.05 -6.31 64.32
N ALA A 42 16.27 -7.27 63.40
CA ALA A 42 17.09 -8.54 63.36
C ALA A 42 17.14 -9.51 64.59
N PRO A 43 17.51 -10.83 64.51
CA PRO A 43 18.32 -11.50 63.46
C PRO A 43 18.03 -13.02 63.17
N VAL A 44 18.82 -13.59 62.22
CA VAL A 44 19.23 -15.01 62.01
C VAL A 44 18.20 -16.13 61.71
N GLY A 45 18.35 -16.75 60.53
CA GLY A 45 18.53 -18.20 60.40
C GLY A 45 17.36 -19.05 59.90
N GLY A 46 17.68 -20.00 58.99
CA GLY A 46 16.99 -21.30 58.95
C GLY A 46 16.09 -21.57 57.75
N PHE A 47 16.44 -22.61 57.02
CA PHE A 47 15.82 -23.17 55.82
C PHE A 47 14.41 -23.76 56.06
N ALA A 48 13.49 -23.59 55.10
CA ALA A 48 12.69 -24.65 54.45
C ALA A 48 11.65 -24.04 53.46
N PRO A 49 11.48 -24.59 52.24
CA PRO A 49 10.52 -24.07 51.26
C PRO A 49 9.07 -24.51 51.57
N VAL A 50 8.14 -23.56 51.44
CA VAL A 50 6.69 -23.80 51.54
C VAL A 50 6.13 -24.15 50.15
N PRO A 51 5.36 -25.23 49.96
CA PRO A 51 4.79 -25.60 48.66
C PRO A 51 3.53 -24.80 48.32
N GLY A 52 3.48 -24.28 47.09
CA GLY A 52 2.25 -24.17 46.30
C GLY A 52 1.47 -22.85 46.38
N THR A 53 1.81 -21.89 45.52
CA THR A 53 0.85 -20.90 45.00
C THR A 53 0.64 -21.15 43.50
N PRO A 54 -0.63 -21.19 43.01
CA PRO A 54 -0.90 -21.31 41.57
C PRO A 54 -0.36 -20.08 40.83
N GLY A 55 0.66 -20.28 39.99
CA GLY A 55 1.21 -19.23 39.15
C GLY A 55 0.24 -18.82 38.05
N TYR A 56 0.10 -17.51 37.83
CA TYR A 56 -0.48 -16.98 36.60
C TYR A 56 0.27 -17.53 35.39
N PRO A 57 -0.42 -17.90 34.28
CA PRO A 57 0.28 -18.30 33.07
C PRO A 57 1.10 -17.12 32.53
N PRO A 58 2.32 -17.37 31.99
CA PRO A 58 3.11 -16.31 31.38
C PRO A 58 2.35 -15.69 30.20
N PRO A 59 2.49 -14.38 29.94
CA PRO A 59 1.85 -13.74 28.81
C PRO A 59 2.28 -14.44 27.51
N PRO A 60 1.36 -14.66 26.55
CA PRO A 60 1.69 -15.33 25.30
C PRO A 60 2.78 -14.54 24.58
N LYS A 61 3.92 -15.20 24.29
CA LYS A 61 5.01 -14.66 23.47
C LYS A 61 4.50 -14.48 22.05
N LYS A 62 3.91 -13.32 21.76
CA LYS A 62 3.50 -12.93 20.41
C LYS A 62 4.71 -12.37 19.65
N ASN A 63 4.91 -12.89 18.44
CA ASN A 63 5.51 -12.25 17.26
C ASN A 63 6.95 -12.61 16.84
N GLY A 64 7.63 -13.56 17.48
CA GLY A 64 8.90 -14.07 16.95
C GLY A 64 8.71 -14.89 15.66
N ILE A 65 7.80 -15.86 15.73
CA ILE A 65 7.54 -16.80 14.62
C ILE A 65 6.90 -16.08 13.43
N ARG A 66 6.00 -15.11 13.66
CA ARG A 66 5.38 -14.32 12.57
C ARG A 66 6.43 -13.50 11.82
N ARG A 67 7.38 -12.87 12.53
CA ARG A 67 8.49 -12.15 11.88
C ARG A 67 9.41 -13.11 11.13
N VAL A 68 9.73 -14.26 11.70
CA VAL A 68 10.61 -15.26 11.07
C VAL A 68 9.97 -15.84 9.81
N VAL A 69 8.66 -16.13 9.82
CA VAL A 69 7.92 -16.61 8.64
C VAL A 69 7.82 -15.53 7.57
N ILE A 70 7.52 -14.28 7.94
CA ILE A 70 7.50 -13.16 6.99
C ILE A 70 8.89 -12.97 6.36
N VAL A 71 9.96 -12.98 7.16
CA VAL A 71 11.34 -12.85 6.66
C VAL A 71 11.71 -14.03 5.76
N ALA A 72 11.34 -15.27 6.12
CA ALA A 72 11.62 -16.45 5.31
C ALA A 72 10.86 -16.45 3.96
N VAL A 73 9.60 -16.01 3.94
CA VAL A 73 8.81 -15.85 2.72
C VAL A 73 9.39 -14.74 1.84
N ILE A 74 9.80 -13.62 2.42
CA ILE A 74 10.47 -12.54 1.69
C ILE A 74 11.79 -13.03 1.08
N LEU A 75 12.62 -13.75 1.85
CA LEU A 75 13.88 -14.29 1.36
C LEU A 75 13.68 -15.33 0.26
N LEU A 76 12.67 -16.20 0.37
CA LEU A 76 12.36 -17.17 -0.67
C LEU A 76 11.85 -16.50 -1.96
N ALA A 77 11.02 -15.46 -1.84
CA ALA A 77 10.56 -14.66 -2.97
C ALA A 77 11.72 -13.94 -3.69
N VAL A 78 12.70 -13.42 -2.92
CA VAL A 78 13.92 -12.80 -3.47
C VAL A 78 14.78 -13.82 -4.22
N VAL A 79 14.91 -15.05 -3.71
CA VAL A 79 15.71 -16.10 -4.37
C VAL A 79 15.07 -16.58 -5.69
N ILE A 80 13.75 -16.74 -5.73
CA ILE A 80 13.05 -17.15 -6.96
C ILE A 80 13.07 -16.02 -8.00
N ALA A 81 12.90 -14.76 -7.57
CA ALA A 81 13.01 -13.60 -8.46
C ALA A 81 14.43 -13.42 -9.02
N GLY A 82 15.47 -13.60 -8.20
CA GLY A 82 16.87 -13.41 -8.61
C GLY A 82 17.39 -14.45 -9.61
N ALA A 83 16.92 -15.70 -9.54
CA ALA A 83 17.34 -16.74 -10.47
C ALA A 83 16.77 -16.54 -11.89
N VAL A 84 15.54 -16.05 -12.01
CA VAL A 84 14.89 -15.73 -13.29
C VAL A 84 15.46 -14.44 -13.88
N ALA A 85 15.77 -13.44 -13.05
CA ALA A 85 16.39 -12.19 -13.48
C ALA A 85 17.78 -12.39 -14.13
N ALA A 86 18.62 -13.25 -13.57
CA ALA A 86 20.01 -13.43 -14.04
C ALA A 86 20.16 -14.08 -15.42
N THR A 87 19.15 -14.81 -15.92
CA THR A 87 19.15 -15.38 -17.27
C THR A 87 18.50 -14.46 -18.29
N ILE A 88 17.45 -13.74 -17.89
CA ILE A 88 16.68 -12.81 -18.75
C ILE A 88 17.50 -11.55 -19.06
N LEU A 89 18.21 -10.99 -18.08
CA LEU A 89 19.01 -9.77 -18.26
C LEU A 89 20.30 -9.95 -19.09
N LYS A 90 20.65 -11.19 -19.44
CA LYS A 90 21.81 -11.48 -20.30
C LYS A 90 21.49 -11.36 -21.79
N ASP A 91 20.21 -11.51 -22.14
CA ASP A 91 19.73 -11.25 -23.48
C ASP A 91 19.42 -9.76 -23.63
N LYS A 92 20.07 -9.11 -24.60
CA LYS A 92 19.94 -7.66 -24.81
C LYS A 92 18.56 -7.28 -25.34
N ASP A 93 17.89 -8.22 -26.00
CA ASP A 93 16.58 -7.97 -26.61
C ASP A 93 15.44 -8.28 -25.63
N SER A 94 15.73 -8.96 -24.52
CA SER A 94 14.73 -9.31 -23.52
C SER A 94 14.13 -8.07 -22.85
N GLY A 95 12.80 -8.07 -22.69
CA GLY A 95 12.09 -6.99 -22.00
C GLY A 95 11.95 -5.71 -22.83
N THR A 96 12.30 -5.73 -24.13
CA THR A 96 12.25 -4.55 -25.02
C THR A 96 11.00 -4.51 -25.91
N SER A 97 10.30 -5.64 -26.04
CA SER A 97 9.06 -5.77 -26.79
C SER A 97 8.06 -6.65 -26.02
N VAL A 98 6.79 -6.61 -26.41
CA VAL A 98 5.74 -7.49 -25.89
C VAL A 98 6.17 -8.94 -26.05
N ASP A 99 6.72 -9.34 -27.21
CA ASP A 99 7.12 -10.72 -27.47
C ASP A 99 8.35 -11.13 -26.66
N SER A 100 9.36 -10.27 -26.55
CA SER A 100 10.61 -10.55 -25.85
C SER A 100 10.55 -10.36 -24.33
N SER A 101 9.42 -9.92 -23.78
CA SER A 101 9.21 -9.75 -22.34
C SER A 101 8.58 -11.00 -21.71
N PRO A 102 9.30 -11.83 -20.94
CA PRO A 102 8.72 -13.04 -20.36
C PRO A 102 7.71 -12.70 -19.25
N ILE A 103 6.61 -13.47 -19.17
CA ILE A 103 5.65 -13.33 -18.06
C ILE A 103 6.36 -13.65 -16.73
N GLY A 104 6.15 -12.80 -15.73
CA GLY A 104 6.78 -12.85 -14.43
C GLY A 104 8.13 -12.14 -14.34
N SER A 105 8.70 -11.68 -15.45
CA SER A 105 9.89 -10.82 -15.46
C SER A 105 9.55 -9.38 -15.06
N CYS A 106 10.57 -8.57 -14.75
CA CYS A 106 10.40 -7.15 -14.48
C CYS A 106 10.99 -6.30 -15.61
N ILE A 107 10.31 -5.20 -15.89
CA ILE A 107 10.72 -4.21 -16.89
C ILE A 107 10.61 -2.79 -16.31
N THR A 108 11.37 -1.85 -16.86
CA THR A 108 11.04 -0.42 -16.79
C THR A 108 10.16 -0.05 -17.97
N VAL A 109 9.36 1.00 -17.80
CA VAL A 109 8.54 1.58 -18.86
C VAL A 109 8.81 3.07 -18.88
N ASP A 110 9.24 3.57 -20.02
CA ASP A 110 9.58 4.97 -20.25
C ASP A 110 8.91 5.47 -21.54
N GLY A 111 8.90 6.79 -21.74
CA GLY A 111 8.39 7.42 -22.95
C GLY A 111 6.97 7.98 -22.82
N SER A 112 6.28 8.07 -23.95
CA SER A 112 4.94 8.69 -24.07
C SER A 112 3.90 7.67 -24.52
N THR A 113 2.62 8.05 -24.51
CA THR A 113 1.51 7.16 -24.90
C THR A 113 1.63 6.57 -26.31
N THR A 114 2.34 7.24 -27.21
CA THR A 114 2.56 6.82 -28.61
C THR A 114 3.96 6.32 -28.89
N ASP A 115 4.86 6.40 -27.92
CA ASP A 115 6.27 6.03 -28.05
C ASP A 115 6.75 5.50 -26.70
N VAL A 116 6.36 4.25 -26.42
CA VAL A 116 6.68 3.55 -25.18
C VAL A 116 7.93 2.73 -25.40
N THR A 117 8.92 2.92 -24.53
CA THR A 117 10.12 2.09 -24.47
C THR A 117 10.06 1.20 -23.24
N THR A 118 10.43 -0.07 -23.40
CA THR A 118 10.55 -1.02 -22.30
C THR A 118 11.97 -1.57 -22.23
N ALA A 119 12.43 -1.92 -21.03
CA ALA A 119 13.71 -2.58 -20.85
C ALA A 119 13.64 -3.57 -19.68
N ALA A 120 14.24 -4.74 -19.82
CA ALA A 120 14.37 -5.68 -18.71
C ALA A 120 15.17 -5.08 -17.55
N ILE A 121 14.72 -5.33 -16.33
CA ILE A 121 15.40 -4.95 -15.10
C ILE A 121 15.31 -6.09 -14.07
N ASP A 122 16.29 -6.19 -13.17
CA ASP A 122 16.16 -7.11 -12.03
C ASP A 122 14.96 -6.69 -11.19
N CYS A 123 14.07 -7.63 -10.88
CA CYS A 123 12.92 -7.37 -10.01
C CYS A 123 13.32 -6.89 -8.61
N ALA A 124 14.54 -7.17 -8.17
CA ALA A 124 15.11 -6.68 -6.93
C ALA A 124 15.80 -5.31 -7.08
N ASP A 125 16.00 -4.80 -8.30
CA ASP A 125 16.58 -3.49 -8.54
C ASP A 125 15.66 -2.40 -7.99
N THR A 126 16.24 -1.49 -7.24
CA THR A 126 15.51 -0.40 -6.59
C THR A 126 15.73 0.98 -7.18
N SER A 127 16.57 1.11 -8.21
CA SER A 127 17.00 2.38 -8.81
C SER A 127 15.88 3.11 -9.54
N SER A 128 14.87 2.40 -10.05
CA SER A 128 13.73 2.94 -10.77
C SER A 128 12.41 2.29 -10.35
N VAL A 129 11.29 2.84 -10.81
CA VAL A 129 10.00 2.15 -10.78
C VAL A 129 10.03 1.05 -11.84
N SER A 130 9.66 -0.16 -11.44
CA SER A 130 9.58 -1.31 -12.34
C SER A 130 8.19 -1.93 -12.29
N TYR A 131 7.87 -2.69 -13.33
CA TYR A 131 6.61 -3.40 -13.50
C TYR A 131 6.90 -4.88 -13.75
N ILE A 132 6.10 -5.75 -13.14
CA ILE A 132 6.07 -7.18 -13.42
C ILE A 132 5.17 -7.39 -14.65
N VAL A 133 5.66 -8.17 -15.60
CA VAL A 133 4.86 -8.66 -16.73
C VAL A 133 3.86 -9.68 -16.20
N GLY A 134 2.59 -9.28 -16.05
CA GLY A 134 1.55 -10.10 -15.44
C GLY A 134 0.94 -11.11 -16.40
N ALA A 135 0.65 -10.67 -17.62
CA ALA A 135 0.05 -11.47 -18.69
C ALA A 135 0.33 -10.84 -20.06
N LYS A 136 0.07 -11.60 -21.14
CA LYS A 136 -0.04 -11.09 -22.51
C LYS A 136 -1.41 -11.46 -23.05
N LEU A 137 -2.27 -10.47 -23.25
CA LEU A 137 -3.69 -10.67 -23.60
C LEU A 137 -4.04 -9.96 -24.91
N ASP A 138 -5.23 -10.22 -25.45
CA ASP A 138 -5.62 -9.76 -26.79
C ASP A 138 -5.91 -8.25 -26.89
N SER A 139 -6.13 -7.58 -25.76
CA SER A 139 -6.50 -6.16 -25.76
C SER A 139 -6.28 -5.51 -24.40
N GLN A 140 -6.26 -4.17 -24.39
CA GLN A 140 -6.35 -3.37 -23.17
C GLN A 140 -7.56 -3.78 -22.31
N ALA A 141 -8.73 -3.95 -22.92
CA ALA A 141 -9.94 -4.34 -22.21
C ALA A 141 -9.80 -5.70 -21.52
N ALA A 142 -9.05 -6.63 -22.12
CA ALA A 142 -8.74 -7.91 -21.48
C ALA A 142 -7.79 -7.74 -20.28
N CYS A 143 -6.81 -6.82 -20.34
CA CYS A 143 -5.98 -6.47 -19.19
C CYS A 143 -6.81 -5.88 -18.05
N GLU A 144 -7.71 -4.94 -18.34
CA GLU A 144 -8.59 -4.32 -17.34
C GLU A 144 -9.53 -5.36 -16.70
N ALA A 145 -10.11 -6.26 -17.51
CA ALA A 145 -10.92 -7.37 -17.03
C ALA A 145 -10.12 -8.35 -16.14
N GLY A 146 -8.81 -8.47 -16.39
CA GLY A 146 -7.85 -9.19 -15.55
C GLY A 146 -7.35 -8.42 -14.32
N HIS A 147 -7.89 -7.22 -14.05
CA HIS A 147 -7.51 -6.32 -12.98
C HIS A 147 -6.07 -5.75 -13.08
N TYR A 148 -5.50 -5.69 -14.28
CA TYR A 148 -4.25 -4.99 -14.52
C TYR A 148 -4.53 -3.50 -14.80
N ASN A 149 -3.91 -2.62 -14.02
CA ASN A 149 -4.12 -1.17 -14.16
C ASN A 149 -3.22 -0.55 -15.24
N TYR A 150 -2.18 -1.26 -15.66
CA TYR A 150 -1.19 -0.79 -16.60
C TYR A 150 -1.02 -1.79 -17.73
N TYR A 151 -0.73 -1.29 -18.92
CA TYR A 151 -0.54 -2.12 -20.10
C TYR A 151 0.33 -1.39 -21.13
N VAL A 152 1.01 -2.17 -21.96
CA VAL A 152 1.83 -1.71 -23.08
C VAL A 152 1.45 -2.49 -24.32
N TYR A 153 1.34 -1.82 -25.44
CA TYR A 153 1.08 -2.40 -26.75
C TYR A 153 1.91 -1.66 -27.79
N GLU A 154 2.25 -2.37 -28.85
CA GLU A 154 3.14 -1.87 -29.89
C GLU A 154 2.34 -1.35 -31.08
N TYR A 155 2.94 -0.41 -31.81
CA TYR A 155 2.38 0.15 -33.03
C TYR A 155 3.33 -0.04 -34.20
N GLY A 156 2.78 -0.15 -35.40
CA GLY A 156 3.54 -0.18 -36.65
C GLY A 156 3.87 -1.59 -37.13
N THR A 157 4.73 -1.66 -38.14
CA THR A 157 5.10 -2.91 -38.80
C THR A 157 5.92 -3.79 -37.86
N GLY A 158 5.46 -5.02 -37.62
CA GLY A 158 6.12 -5.95 -36.72
C GLY A 158 5.73 -5.80 -35.25
N ALA A 159 4.73 -4.97 -34.94
CA ALA A 159 4.12 -4.92 -33.62
C ALA A 159 3.51 -6.28 -33.25
N ALA A 160 3.65 -6.66 -31.98
CA ALA A 160 3.02 -7.86 -31.45
C ALA A 160 1.48 -7.79 -31.53
N ASP A 161 0.83 -8.94 -31.76
CA ASP A 161 -0.63 -9.07 -31.76
C ASP A 161 -1.25 -9.03 -30.35
N LYS A 162 -0.41 -8.96 -29.30
CA LYS A 162 -0.82 -8.98 -27.89
C LYS A 162 -0.52 -7.67 -27.20
N VAL A 163 -1.24 -7.45 -26.11
CA VAL A 163 -1.03 -6.39 -25.14
C VAL A 163 -0.35 -6.99 -23.91
N MET A 164 0.75 -6.38 -23.48
CA MET A 164 1.44 -6.75 -22.26
C MET A 164 0.74 -6.09 -21.07
N CYS A 165 0.14 -6.88 -20.19
CA CYS A 165 -0.52 -6.40 -18.97
C CYS A 165 0.48 -6.34 -17.82
N LEU A 166 0.54 -5.19 -17.14
CA LEU A 166 1.60 -4.87 -16.20
C LEU A 166 1.05 -4.71 -14.77
N ILE A 167 1.85 -5.19 -13.82
CA ILE A 167 1.62 -5.03 -12.39
C ILE A 167 2.75 -4.17 -11.84
N PRO A 168 2.50 -3.07 -11.11
CA PRO A 168 3.59 -2.36 -10.47
C PRO A 168 4.36 -3.26 -9.51
N ASN A 169 5.69 -3.23 -9.59
CA ASN A 169 6.56 -3.93 -8.65
C ASN A 169 6.68 -3.11 -7.35
N TYR A 170 5.56 -3.01 -6.63
CA TYR A 170 5.46 -2.21 -5.41
C TYR A 170 6.40 -2.71 -4.31
N ARG A 171 6.99 -1.75 -3.59
CA ARG A 171 7.90 -2.01 -2.48
C ARG A 171 7.32 -1.55 -1.15
N VAL A 172 7.33 -2.44 -0.17
CA VAL A 172 6.89 -2.12 1.20
C VAL A 172 7.70 -0.93 1.73
N GLY A 173 7.00 0.04 2.31
CA GLY A 173 7.57 1.26 2.84
C GLY A 173 7.72 2.40 1.83
N THR A 174 7.57 2.14 0.53
CA THR A 174 7.66 3.17 -0.52
C THR A 174 6.29 3.81 -0.75
N CYS A 175 6.28 5.12 -0.97
CA CYS A 175 5.09 5.85 -1.37
C CYS A 175 5.10 6.12 -2.86
N TYR A 176 3.94 5.89 -3.46
CA TYR A 176 3.72 6.08 -4.88
C TYR A 176 2.66 7.14 -5.10
N GLU A 177 2.79 7.84 -6.22
CA GLU A 177 1.83 8.79 -6.72
C GLU A 177 1.28 8.27 -8.04
N GLU A 178 -0.04 8.30 -8.15
CA GLU A 178 -0.80 7.89 -9.32
C GLU A 178 -1.85 8.96 -9.61
N SER A 179 -1.82 9.51 -10.81
CA SER A 179 -2.81 10.51 -11.23
C SER A 179 -4.03 9.82 -11.82
N THR A 180 -5.20 10.27 -11.40
CA THR A 180 -6.50 9.75 -11.86
C THR A 180 -6.82 10.11 -13.32
N ILE A 181 -5.99 10.92 -13.96
CA ILE A 181 -6.18 11.43 -15.33
C ILE A 181 -5.03 10.95 -16.24
N SER A 182 -4.09 10.18 -15.71
CA SER A 182 -2.94 9.75 -16.50
C SER A 182 -3.29 8.64 -17.48
N ILE A 183 -2.62 8.67 -18.62
CA ILE A 183 -2.73 7.65 -19.67
C ILE A 183 -1.41 6.89 -19.69
N GLY A 184 -1.44 5.58 -19.49
CA GLY A 184 -0.26 4.70 -19.51
C GLY A 184 0.39 4.47 -18.15
N ALA A 185 1.65 4.01 -18.18
CA ALA A 185 2.43 3.61 -17.00
C ALA A 185 3.15 4.81 -16.37
N ASP A 186 2.44 5.65 -15.62
CA ASP A 186 2.95 6.92 -15.07
C ASP A 186 3.30 6.89 -13.58
N LEU A 187 3.34 5.71 -12.96
CA LEU A 187 3.58 5.55 -11.53
C LEU A 187 4.93 6.13 -11.11
N LYS A 188 4.92 6.99 -10.08
CA LYS A 188 6.13 7.65 -9.56
C LYS A 188 6.29 7.39 -8.08
N THR A 189 7.53 7.37 -7.61
CA THR A 189 7.80 7.40 -6.15
C THR A 189 7.76 8.84 -5.64
N VAL A 190 7.19 9.03 -4.45
CA VAL A 190 7.13 10.33 -3.76
C VAL A 190 7.49 10.20 -2.30
N ALA A 191 7.76 11.32 -1.62
CA ALA A 191 7.93 11.31 -0.18
C ALA A 191 6.60 10.91 0.51
N CYS A 192 6.64 10.04 1.50
CA CYS A 192 5.43 9.63 2.22
C CYS A 192 4.78 10.76 3.02
N SER A 193 5.50 11.85 3.29
CA SER A 193 4.92 13.05 3.87
C SER A 193 4.08 13.86 2.88
N THR A 194 4.09 13.53 1.59
CA THR A 194 3.29 14.22 0.57
C THR A 194 1.84 13.74 0.62
N PRO A 195 0.86 14.58 1.01
CA PRO A 195 -0.54 14.17 1.10
C PRO A 195 -1.15 14.01 -0.30
N SER A 196 -2.17 13.16 -0.41
CA SER A 196 -2.99 13.04 -1.63
C SER A 196 -3.67 14.34 -2.01
N SER A 197 -4.18 14.42 -3.24
CA SER A 197 -5.03 15.52 -3.71
C SER A 197 -6.25 14.96 -4.44
N SER A 198 -7.18 15.83 -4.83
CA SER A 198 -8.42 15.42 -5.51
C SER A 198 -8.20 14.68 -6.83
N LEU A 199 -7.07 14.88 -7.50
CA LEU A 199 -6.76 14.29 -8.81
C LEU A 199 -5.62 13.28 -8.77
N THR A 200 -4.99 13.12 -7.60
CA THR A 200 -3.76 12.35 -7.47
C THR A 200 -3.78 11.58 -6.16
N ALA A 201 -3.87 10.26 -6.27
CA ALA A 201 -3.73 9.37 -5.15
C ALA A 201 -2.25 9.23 -4.80
N ARG A 202 -1.90 9.48 -3.53
CA ARG A 202 -0.57 9.20 -2.99
C ARG A 202 -0.72 8.18 -1.90
N TYR A 203 -0.05 7.05 -1.99
CA TYR A 203 -0.26 5.94 -1.06
C TYR A 203 1.06 5.24 -0.73
N LYS A 204 1.16 4.76 0.51
CA LYS A 204 2.25 3.95 1.00
C LYS A 204 1.91 2.48 0.84
N ILE A 205 2.85 1.69 0.35
CA ILE A 205 2.71 0.24 0.39
C ILE A 205 3.09 -0.25 1.78
N THR A 206 2.16 -0.84 2.52
CA THR A 206 2.37 -1.27 3.91
C THR A 206 2.60 -2.78 4.03
N GLU A 207 2.15 -3.55 3.04
CA GLU A 207 2.33 -5.00 2.98
C GLU A 207 2.46 -5.48 1.53
N ARG A 208 3.22 -6.56 1.35
CA ARG A 208 3.30 -7.36 0.12
C ARG A 208 3.16 -8.83 0.50
N ALA A 209 2.34 -9.57 -0.24
CA ALA A 209 2.09 -10.99 -0.05
C ALA A 209 2.18 -11.74 -1.39
N GLU A 210 2.79 -12.92 -1.40
CA GLU A 210 2.77 -13.85 -2.54
C GLU A 210 1.45 -14.67 -2.54
N SER A 211 0.33 -13.97 -2.40
CA SER A 211 -1.03 -14.51 -2.48
C SER A 211 -2.04 -13.39 -2.67
N ALA A 212 -3.29 -13.72 -3.00
CA ALA A 212 -4.37 -12.73 -3.02
C ALA A 212 -4.85 -12.31 -1.61
N ASN A 213 -4.45 -13.04 -0.56
CA ASN A 213 -4.79 -12.68 0.82
C ASN A 213 -3.75 -11.71 1.38
N VAL A 214 -4.19 -10.50 1.75
CA VAL A 214 -3.34 -9.43 2.31
C VAL A 214 -3.80 -9.11 3.74
N PRO A 215 -3.36 -9.89 4.74
CA PRO A 215 -4.02 -9.99 6.04
C PRO A 215 -3.94 -8.74 6.93
N ASN A 216 -3.01 -7.81 6.71
CA ASN A 216 -2.93 -6.56 7.47
C ASN A 216 -3.53 -5.36 6.72
N CYS A 217 -4.27 -5.60 5.63
CA CYS A 217 -5.03 -4.58 4.92
C CYS A 217 -6.48 -4.57 5.42
N THR A 218 -6.72 -3.90 6.55
CA THR A 218 -7.98 -4.05 7.31
C THR A 218 -8.76 -2.76 7.54
N ASP A 219 -8.11 -1.60 7.45
CA ASP A 219 -8.79 -0.31 7.53
C ASP A 219 -9.32 0.04 6.15
N SER A 220 -10.58 -0.25 5.85
CA SER A 220 -11.14 0.01 4.51
C SER A 220 -11.30 1.50 4.17
N GLU A 221 -11.25 2.40 5.17
CA GLU A 221 -11.32 3.84 4.90
C GLU A 221 -9.97 4.35 4.38
N LYS A 222 -8.86 3.86 4.96
CA LYS A 222 -7.50 4.32 4.64
C LYS A 222 -6.68 3.36 3.79
N GLN A 223 -7.06 2.09 3.74
CA GLN A 223 -6.31 1.03 3.09
C GLN A 223 -7.12 0.34 1.99
N LYS A 224 -6.42 -0.06 0.93
CA LYS A 224 -6.97 -0.83 -0.18
C LYS A 224 -6.01 -1.95 -0.54
N ALA A 225 -6.55 -3.15 -0.68
CA ALA A 225 -5.79 -4.28 -1.19
C ALA A 225 -5.77 -4.23 -2.73
N PHE A 226 -4.58 -4.30 -3.30
CA PHE A 226 -4.38 -4.54 -4.73
C PHE A 226 -3.94 -5.98 -4.92
N THR A 227 -4.66 -6.75 -5.73
CA THR A 227 -4.35 -8.17 -5.96
C THR A 227 -4.31 -8.45 -7.44
N TYR A 228 -3.28 -9.16 -7.87
CA TYR A 228 -3.04 -9.46 -9.27
C TYR A 228 -2.73 -10.94 -9.46
N GLU A 229 -3.02 -11.44 -10.64
CA GLU A 229 -2.53 -12.73 -11.11
C GLU A 229 -1.30 -12.52 -11.99
N VAL A 230 -0.31 -13.40 -11.87
CA VAL A 230 0.78 -13.52 -12.81
C VAL A 230 0.62 -14.87 -13.49
N GLN A 231 0.37 -14.84 -14.81
CA GLN A 231 0.09 -16.03 -15.61
C GLN A 231 1.37 -16.79 -15.98
N THR A 232 2.24 -17.01 -14.99
CA THR A 232 3.33 -18.00 -15.09
C THR A 232 2.75 -19.42 -15.13
N ASP A 233 3.60 -20.42 -15.37
CA ASP A 233 3.25 -21.83 -15.18
C ASP A 233 4.08 -22.43 -14.04
N PRO A 234 3.48 -22.75 -12.86
CA PRO A 234 2.08 -22.52 -12.53
C PRO A 234 1.76 -21.04 -12.30
N ALA A 235 0.47 -20.68 -12.44
CA ALA A 235 0.01 -19.31 -12.20
C ALA A 235 0.19 -18.95 -10.72
N ARG A 236 0.58 -17.71 -10.44
CA ARG A 236 0.78 -17.20 -9.08
C ARG A 236 -0.05 -15.95 -8.82
N ARG A 237 -0.32 -15.66 -7.56
CA ARG A 237 -1.03 -14.46 -7.12
C ARG A 237 -0.09 -13.58 -6.31
N ILE A 238 -0.24 -12.27 -6.46
CA ILE A 238 0.49 -11.29 -5.68
C ILE A 238 -0.48 -10.25 -5.14
N GLY A 239 -0.30 -9.85 -3.89
CA GLY A 239 -1.15 -8.90 -3.18
C GLY A 239 -0.33 -7.81 -2.51
N PHE A 240 -0.88 -6.61 -2.46
CA PHE A 240 -0.30 -5.44 -1.81
C PHE A 240 -1.35 -4.74 -0.97
N CYS A 241 -0.94 -4.16 0.15
CA CYS A 241 -1.77 -3.21 0.88
C CYS A 241 -1.27 -1.79 0.64
N ALA A 242 -2.16 -0.92 0.19
CA ALA A 242 -1.88 0.49 -0.06
C ALA A 242 -2.64 1.37 0.94
N GLU A 243 -1.92 2.18 1.71
CA GLU A 243 -2.46 3.14 2.67
C GLU A 243 -2.39 4.56 2.10
N ILE A 244 -3.55 5.19 1.92
CA ILE A 244 -3.64 6.54 1.35
C ILE A 244 -2.98 7.57 2.28
N GLN A 245 -2.19 8.48 1.70
CA GLN A 245 -1.48 9.52 2.43
C GLN A 245 -2.33 10.80 2.52
N GLY A 246 -2.33 11.44 3.68
CA GLY A 246 -3.01 12.71 3.95
C GLY A 246 -4.29 12.57 4.80
N ASP A 247 -4.52 13.56 5.66
CA ASP A 247 -5.72 13.65 6.48
C ASP A 247 -6.96 13.96 5.61
N GLY A 248 -8.08 13.35 5.93
CA GLY A 248 -9.32 13.51 5.17
C GLY A 248 -9.39 12.78 3.82
N TYR A 249 -8.31 12.11 3.39
CA TYR A 249 -8.31 11.25 2.20
C TYR A 249 -8.58 9.79 2.56
N GLY A 250 -9.31 9.09 1.70
CA GLY A 250 -9.70 7.70 1.85
C GLY A 250 -9.81 7.01 0.50
N TRP A 251 -9.82 5.68 0.48
CA TRP A 251 -10.20 4.93 -0.71
C TRP A 251 -11.73 4.96 -0.80
N LYS A 252 -12.27 5.54 -1.89
CA LYS A 252 -13.71 5.53 -2.18
C LYS A 252 -14.12 4.24 -2.85
#